data_AF-A0A661YQ91-F1
#
_entry.id   AF-A0A661YQ91-F1
#
_cell.length_a   1.000
_cell.length_b   1.000
_cell.length_c   1.000
_cell.angle_alpha   90.00
_cell.angle_beta   90.00
_cell.angle_gamma   90.00
#
_symmetry.space_group_name_H-M   'P 1'
#
loop_
_entity.id
_entity.type
_entity.pdbx_description
1 polymer ?
#
loop_
_entity_poly.entity_id
_entity_poly.type
_entity_poly.pdbx_seq_one_letter_code
_entity_poly.pdbx_strand_id
1 'polypeptide(L)'
;GNIEYAPEELKKNGAEVVHLATGFVVGYPPCPYLDHFKQFIPEKYDLKVVIGTHPIPQKYLLTHNALGTWDAPEWEELIKPALSDERTRLAYD
;
A
#
# COMPACT_ATOMS: atom_id res chain seq x y z
N GLY A 1 -14.72 -3.48 9.49
CA GLY A 1 -14.91 -2.03 9.24
C GLY A 1 -14.58 -1.74 7.79
N ASN A 2 -15.19 -0.71 7.21
CA ASN A 2 -14.83 -0.20 5.88
C ASN A 2 -13.82 0.95 6.01
N ILE A 3 -13.27 1.41 4.89
CA ILE A 3 -12.27 2.49 4.87
C ILE A 3 -12.84 3.85 5.27
N GLU A 4 -14.16 4.02 5.19
CA GLU A 4 -14.87 5.26 5.56
C GLU A 4 -15.18 5.38 7.05
N TYR A 5 -15.00 4.32 7.84
CA TYR A 5 -15.29 4.33 9.27
C TYR A 5 -14.10 3.87 10.12
N ALA A 6 -13.31 2.92 9.60
CA ALA A 6 -12.18 2.37 10.34
C ALA A 6 -11.16 3.43 10.81
N PRO A 7 -10.78 4.44 10.00
CA PRO A 7 -9.84 5.48 10.47
C PRO A 7 -10.37 6.29 11.65
N GLU A 8 -11.69 6.53 11.71
CA GLU A 8 -12.31 7.26 12.81
C GLU A 8 -12.18 6.50 14.13
N GLU A 9 -12.48 5.20 14.10
CA GLU A 9 -12.33 4.33 15.28
C GLU A 9 -10.88 4.17 15.68
N LEU A 10 -9.96 4.06 14.71
CA LEU A 10 -8.53 4.02 14.99
C LEU A 10 -8.08 5.31 15.69
N LYS A 11 -8.53 6.49 15.24
CA LYS A 11 -8.23 7.77 15.89
C LYS A 11 -8.77 7.83 17.32
N LYS A 12 -10.01 7.39 17.55
CA LYS A 12 -10.60 7.33 18.90
C LYS A 12 -9.79 6.45 19.85
N ASN A 13 -9.12 5.43 19.32
CA ASN A 13 -8.22 4.56 20.06
C ASN A 13 -6.76 5.07 20.14
N GLY A 14 -6.49 6.32 19.72
CA GLY A 14 -5.19 6.96 19.82
C GLY A 14 -4.21 6.63 18.68
N ALA A 15 -4.69 6.12 17.54
CA ALA A 15 -3.83 5.96 16.37
C ALA A 15 -3.43 7.33 15.79
N GLU A 16 -2.16 7.45 15.39
CA GLU A 16 -1.62 8.64 14.71
C GLU A 16 -1.31 8.37 13.23
N VAL A 17 -1.14 7.10 12.87
CA VAL A 17 -0.75 6.65 11.52
C VAL A 17 -1.59 5.45 11.11
N VAL A 18 -2.13 5.47 9.90
CA VAL A 18 -2.80 4.35 9.25
C VAL A 18 -1.86 3.75 8.22
N HIS A 19 -1.62 2.45 8.34
CA HIS A 19 -0.81 1.70 7.37
C HIS A 19 -1.72 0.94 6.41
N LEU A 20 -1.68 1.30 5.12
CA LEU A 20 -2.31 0.52 4.06
C LEU A 20 -1.40 -0.66 3.71
N ALA A 21 -1.94 -1.87 3.82
CA ALA A 21 -1.17 -3.10 3.68
C ALA A 21 -0.56 -3.25 2.28
N THR A 22 0.59 -3.93 2.17
CA THR A 22 1.24 -4.23 0.88
C THR A 22 0.31 -4.96 -0.09
N GLY A 23 -0.67 -5.72 0.40
CA GLY A 23 -1.72 -6.33 -0.44
C GLY A 23 -2.51 -5.34 -1.30
N PHE A 24 -2.57 -4.05 -0.94
CA PHE A 24 -3.17 -3.01 -1.78
C PHE A 24 -2.33 -2.72 -3.04
N VAL A 25 -1.01 -2.91 -2.99
CA VAL A 25 -0.10 -2.67 -4.12
C VAL A 25 0.17 -3.93 -4.95
N VAL A 26 0.05 -5.13 -4.37
CA VAL A 26 0.34 -6.42 -5.05
C VAL A 26 -0.88 -7.32 -5.29
N GLY A 27 -2.10 -6.83 -5.05
CA GLY A 27 -3.32 -7.57 -5.40
C GLY A 27 -3.39 -7.83 -6.92
N TYR A 28 -4.22 -8.79 -7.35
CA TYR A 28 -4.49 -9.01 -8.78
C TYR A 28 -5.98 -8.73 -9.08
N PRO A 29 -6.35 -7.50 -9.46
CA PRO A 29 -5.50 -6.32 -9.67
C PRO A 29 -5.16 -5.57 -8.36
N PRO A 30 -4.14 -4.69 -8.37
CA PRO A 30 -3.88 -3.79 -7.25
C PRO A 30 -5.08 -2.88 -7.01
N CYS A 31 -5.17 -2.29 -5.81
CA CYS A 31 -6.29 -1.41 -5.49
C CYS A 31 -6.26 -0.17 -6.39
N PRO A 32 -7.28 0.07 -7.24
CA PRO A 32 -7.29 1.20 -8.17
C PRO A 32 -7.50 2.54 -7.46
N TYR A 33 -7.96 2.52 -6.21
CA TYR A 33 -8.27 3.70 -5.41
C TYR A 33 -7.21 3.98 -4.33
N LEU A 34 -6.03 3.36 -4.42
CA LEU A 34 -4.98 3.49 -3.42
C LEU A 34 -4.57 4.96 -3.19
N ASP A 35 -4.33 5.71 -4.26
CA ASP A 35 -3.97 7.13 -4.17
C ASP A 35 -5.11 7.98 -3.56
N HIS A 36 -6.36 7.68 -3.94
CA HIS A 36 -7.52 8.33 -3.34
C HIS A 36 -7.59 8.10 -1.83
N PHE A 37 -7.35 6.87 -1.35
CA PHE A 37 -7.35 6.56 0.07
C PHE A 37 -6.18 7.20 0.83
N LYS A 38 -5.01 7.30 0.18
CA LYS A 38 -3.84 8.00 0.72
C LYS A 38 -4.14 9.48 1.01
N GLN A 39 -5.03 10.10 0.22
CA GLN A 39 -5.44 11.50 0.38
C GLN A 39 -6.67 11.65 1.29
N PHE A 40 -7.66 10.77 1.14
CA PHE A 40 -8.92 10.82 1.88
C PHE A 40 -8.74 10.69 3.40
N ILE A 41 -7.90 9.74 3.85
CA ILE A 41 -7.76 9.45 5.29
C ILE A 41 -7.13 10.65 6.04
N PRO A 42 -6.01 11.25 5.57
CA PRO A 42 -5.48 12.46 6.18
C PRO A 42 -6.46 13.62 6.14
N GLU A 43 -7.12 13.86 5.01
CA GLU A 43 -8.03 15.00 4.83
C GLU A 43 -9.22 14.95 5.80
N LYS A 44 -9.84 13.77 5.95
CA LYS A 44 -11.05 13.62 6.77
C LYS A 44 -10.77 13.38 8.25
N TYR A 45 -9.69 12.66 8.57
CA TYR A 45 -9.44 12.19 9.93
C TYR A 45 -8.19 12.79 10.55
N ASP A 46 -7.38 13.57 9.83
CA ASP A 46 -6.13 14.14 10.35
C ASP A 46 -5.20 13.03 10.89
N LEU A 47 -5.07 11.96 10.11
CA LEU A 47 -4.19 10.82 10.37
C LEU A 47 -3.19 10.67 9.24
N LYS A 48 -1.93 10.37 9.57
CA LYS A 48 -0.92 10.10 8.53
C LYS A 48 -1.21 8.77 7.86
N VAL A 49 -0.89 8.64 6.57
CA VAL A 49 -0.99 7.37 5.84
C VAL A 49 0.36 6.92 5.32
N VAL A 50 0.68 5.65 5.53
CA VAL A 50 1.85 4.97 4.97
C VAL A 50 1.37 3.79 4.13
N ILE A 51 1.93 3.64 2.93
CA ILE A 51 1.61 2.54 2.01
C ILE A 51 2.71 1.48 2.10
N GLY A 52 2.30 0.21 2.16
CA GLY A 52 3.21 -0.91 1.97
C GLY A 52 4.24 -1.05 3.08
N THR A 53 3.81 -1.52 4.25
CA THR A 53 4.70 -1.72 5.40
C THR A 53 5.61 -2.93 5.34
N HIS A 54 5.31 -3.85 4.43
CA HIS A 54 6.09 -5.07 4.25
C HIS A 54 6.65 -5.11 2.83
N PRO A 55 7.83 -5.72 2.63
CA PRO A 55 8.40 -5.98 1.32
C PRO A 55 7.41 -6.61 0.33
N ILE A 56 7.48 -6.18 -0.94
CA ILE A 56 6.85 -6.89 -2.06
C ILE A 56 7.61 -8.21 -2.26
N PRO A 57 6.98 -9.39 -2.09
CA PRO A 57 7.66 -10.65 -2.31
C PRO A 57 8.10 -10.81 -3.77
N GLN A 58 9.19 -11.54 -4.00
CA GLN A 58 9.79 -11.69 -5.32
C GLN A 58 8.80 -12.31 -6.34
N LYS A 59 7.97 -13.27 -5.93
CA LYS A 59 6.94 -13.87 -6.80
C LYS A 59 5.90 -12.87 -7.31
N TYR A 60 5.54 -11.88 -6.48
CA TYR A 60 4.61 -10.82 -6.87
C TYR A 60 5.26 -9.83 -7.82
N LEU A 61 6.49 -9.40 -7.52
CA LEU A 61 7.26 -8.52 -8.39
C LEU A 61 7.40 -9.09 -9.81
N LEU A 62 7.76 -10.37 -9.93
CA LEU A 62 7.93 -11.03 -11.23
C LEU A 62 6.62 -11.08 -12.03
N THR A 63 5.51 -11.44 -11.37
CA THR A 63 4.21 -11.56 -12.03
C THR A 63 3.68 -10.19 -12.46
N HIS A 64 3.77 -9.17 -11.61
CA HIS A 64 3.34 -7.80 -11.95
C HIS A 64 4.17 -7.17 -13.06
N ASN A 65 5.48 -7.40 -13.09
CA ASN A 65 6.34 -6.96 -14.19
C ASN A 65 5.94 -7.61 -15.51
N ALA A 66 5.64 -8.92 -15.51
CA ALA A 66 5.19 -9.63 -16.72
C ALA A 66 3.81 -9.13 -17.22
N LEU A 67 2.97 -8.63 -16.31
CA LEU A 67 1.65 -8.07 -16.61
C LEU A 67 1.69 -6.57 -16.95
N GLY A 68 2.83 -5.89 -16.82
CA GLY A 68 2.92 -4.42 -16.98
C GLY A 68 2.07 -3.66 -15.97
N THR A 69 1.85 -4.23 -14.77
CA THR A 69 0.89 -3.66 -13.79
C THR A 69 1.31 -2.27 -13.29
N TRP A 70 2.61 -2.04 -13.18
CA TRP A 70 3.20 -0.82 -12.61
C TRP A 70 3.90 0.06 -13.65
N ASP A 71 3.56 -0.10 -14.94
CA ASP A 71 4.21 0.64 -16.03
C ASP A 71 3.88 2.15 -16.02
N ALA A 72 2.79 2.52 -15.35
CA ALA A 72 2.37 3.92 -15.25
C ALA A 72 3.17 4.66 -14.15
N PRO A 73 3.63 5.91 -14.38
CA PRO A 73 4.53 6.63 -13.47
C PRO A 73 4.00 6.78 -12.04
N GLU A 74 2.69 6.83 -11.86
CA GLU A 74 2.06 6.89 -10.53
C GLU A 74 2.42 5.70 -9.65
N TRP A 75 2.68 4.52 -10.22
CA TRP A 75 3.02 3.33 -9.47
C TRP A 75 4.45 3.35 -8.93
N GLU A 76 5.36 4.04 -9.60
CA GLU A 76 6.77 4.11 -9.19
C GLU A 76 6.89 4.62 -7.74
N GLU A 77 6.24 5.74 -7.43
CA GLU A 77 6.27 6.32 -6.08
C GLU A 77 5.38 5.55 -5.09
N LEU A 78 4.36 4.81 -5.55
CA LEU A 78 3.49 4.02 -4.68
C LEU A 78 4.15 2.72 -4.20
N ILE A 79 4.94 2.06 -5.05
CA ILE A 79 5.59 0.78 -4.71
C ILE A 79 6.96 0.96 -4.04
N LYS A 80 7.63 2.08 -4.28
CA LYS A 80 8.97 2.39 -3.76
C LYS A 80 9.16 2.13 -2.26
N PRO A 81 8.21 2.45 -1.35
CA PRO A 81 8.35 2.14 0.07
C PRO A 81 8.41 0.63 0.37
N ALA A 82 7.77 -0.19 -0.47
CA ALA A 82 7.69 -1.64 -0.31
C ALA A 82 8.66 -2.41 -1.21
N LEU A 83 9.33 -1.75 -2.16
CA LEU A 83 10.32 -2.34 -3.05
C LEU A 83 11.68 -2.41 -2.36
N SER A 84 11.90 -3.47 -1.58
CA SER A 84 13.18 -3.76 -0.91
C SER A 84 14.19 -4.45 -1.85
N ASP A 85 15.40 -4.74 -1.37
CA ASP A 85 16.40 -5.51 -2.11
C ASP A 85 15.97 -6.97 -2.37
N GLU A 86 16.57 -7.60 -3.38
CA GLU A 86 16.21 -8.95 -3.83
C GLU A 86 16.28 -10.01 -2.72
N ARG A 87 17.31 -9.96 -1.86
CA ARG A 87 17.45 -10.91 -0.76
C ARG A 87 16.29 -10.79 0.21
N THR A 88 15.88 -9.56 0.54
CA THR A 88 14.70 -9.32 1.38
C THR A 88 13.43 -9.81 0.70
N ARG A 89 13.23 -9.53 -0.59
CA ARG A 89 12.03 -9.97 -1.32
C ARG A 89 11.90 -11.49 -1.39
N LEU A 90 13.01 -12.21 -1.59
CA LEU A 90 13.06 -13.68 -1.59
C LEU A 90 12.77 -14.29 -0.21
N ALA A 91 13.15 -13.61 0.88
CA ALA A 91 12.85 -14.07 2.23
C ALA A 91 11.36 -13.93 2.61
N TYR A 92 10.60 -13.13 1.85
CA TYR A 92 9.17 -12.84 2.06
C TYR A 92 8.24 -13.65 1.14
N ASP A 93 8.79 -14.48 0.25
CA ASP A 93 8.00 -15.36 -0.64
C ASP A 93 7.23 -16.45 0.11
#